data_AF-C6HEG3-F1
#
_entry.id   AF-C6HEG3-F1
#
_cell.length_a   1.000
_cell.length_b   1.000
_cell.length_c   1.000
_cell.angle_alpha   90.00
_cell.angle_beta   90.00
_cell.angle_gamma   90.00
#
_symmetry.space_group_name_H-M   'P 1'
#
loop_
_entity.id
_entity.type
_entity.pdbx_description
1 polymer ?
#
loop_
_entity_poly.entity_id
_entity_poly.type
_entity_poly.pdbx_seq_one_letter_code
_entity_poly.pdbx_strand_id
1 'polypeptide(L)'
;MTGCSVGVAYCYSSSDKVLLENDATLQKILLRLRENTSTHAFLPCLLVCKKWYSLAMVVLQAAVVLRNQSLSGFLKSTRLPLSSKSYAIQSLSLLLDVAAGDPRSTTATTWPLDCLLKDLSKIIAGDMQALRIFSLRVDHQPVGALDLGSDVDIDRITAEPGFPASALVALIASLPVTCNDLEIDTSGFETYADGEHLCPQIARMLPGLTHFRLRIRQLCPCFIDLPAQSSCPECQGGLQVPLCPKLRSLVINMELSSVIQGGVTRCSQLPQTRPAEKRIGHAEDDLQKSTPQST
;
A
#
# COMPACT_ATOMS: atom_id res chain seq x y z
N MET A 1 -40.72 -35.38 28.76
CA MET A 1 -40.54 -34.86 27.39
C MET A 1 -39.05 -34.82 27.09
N THR A 2 -38.56 -35.89 26.47
CA THR A 2 -37.16 -36.10 26.09
C THR A 2 -36.93 -35.49 24.71
N GLY A 3 -36.14 -34.42 24.64
CA GLY A 3 -35.68 -33.85 23.38
C GLY A 3 -34.40 -34.53 22.91
N CYS A 4 -34.50 -35.38 21.90
CA CYS A 4 -33.35 -35.95 21.20
C CYS A 4 -32.58 -34.84 20.47
N SER A 5 -31.33 -34.62 20.86
CA SER A 5 -30.36 -33.91 20.04
C SER A 5 -29.87 -34.85 18.95
N VAL A 6 -30.21 -34.54 17.69
CA VAL A 6 -29.69 -35.25 16.52
C VAL A 6 -28.26 -34.75 16.30
N GLY A 7 -27.30 -35.48 16.86
CA GLY A 7 -25.89 -35.32 16.53
C GLY A 7 -25.65 -35.78 15.09
N VAL A 8 -25.49 -34.83 14.17
CA VAL A 8 -25.01 -35.14 12.82
C VAL A 8 -23.52 -35.47 12.94
N ALA A 9 -23.22 -36.76 13.10
CA ALA A 9 -21.86 -37.27 13.01
C ALA A 9 -21.44 -37.26 11.53
N TYR A 10 -20.68 -36.24 11.14
CA TYR A 10 -19.97 -36.27 9.86
C TYR A 10 -18.87 -37.33 9.96
N CYS A 11 -19.09 -38.48 9.32
CA CYS A 11 -18.04 -39.46 9.06
C CYS A 11 -17.06 -38.85 8.06
N TYR A 12 -15.99 -38.22 8.55
CA TYR A 12 -14.85 -37.84 7.73
C TYR A 12 -14.25 -39.08 7.07
N SER A 13 -13.90 -39.00 5.78
CA SER A 13 -13.19 -40.09 5.12
C SER A 13 -11.83 -40.32 5.81
N SER A 14 -11.30 -41.54 5.73
CA SER A 14 -9.99 -41.88 6.31
C SER A 14 -8.88 -40.92 5.83
N SER A 15 -8.99 -40.46 4.58
CA SER A 15 -8.07 -39.50 3.97
C SER A 15 -8.15 -38.09 4.57
N ASP A 16 -9.34 -37.62 4.97
CA ASP A 16 -9.52 -36.28 5.56
C ASP A 16 -8.96 -36.20 6.98
N LYS A 17 -9.05 -37.31 7.74
CA LYS A 17 -8.41 -37.42 9.06
C LYS A 17 -6.89 -37.33 8.96
N VAL A 18 -6.29 -38.05 8.01
CA VAL A 18 -4.82 -38.04 7.79
C VAL A 18 -4.35 -36.63 7.37
N LEU A 19 -5.15 -35.90 6.59
CA LEU A 19 -4.81 -34.54 6.16
C LEU A 19 -4.81 -33.53 7.33
N LEU A 20 -5.74 -33.67 8.27
CA LEU A 20 -5.86 -32.82 9.47
C LEU A 20 -4.89 -33.23 10.59
N GLU A 21 -4.33 -34.44 10.53
CA GLU A 21 -3.25 -34.88 11.42
C GLU A 21 -1.91 -34.22 11.09
N ASN A 22 -1.70 -33.72 9.87
CA ASN A 22 -0.49 -32.99 9.51
C ASN A 22 -0.57 -31.51 9.93
N ASP A 23 0.29 -31.11 10.86
CA ASP A 23 0.35 -29.74 11.42
C ASP A 23 0.58 -28.67 10.34
N ALA A 24 1.50 -28.93 9.39
CA ALA A 24 1.82 -27.97 8.33
C ALA A 24 0.66 -27.78 7.36
N THR A 25 -0.08 -28.85 7.07
CA THR A 25 -1.27 -28.80 6.21
C THR A 25 -2.40 -28.06 6.91
N LEU A 26 -2.68 -28.40 8.17
CA LEU A 26 -3.71 -27.74 8.98
C LEU A 26 -3.42 -26.24 9.16
N GLN A 27 -2.16 -25.88 9.43
CA GLN A 27 -1.76 -24.47 9.54
C GLN A 27 -1.99 -23.69 8.23
N LYS A 28 -1.68 -24.29 7.07
CA LYS A 28 -1.97 -23.67 5.76
C LYS A 28 -3.46 -23.48 5.53
N ILE A 29 -4.29 -24.45 5.90
CA ILE A 29 -5.76 -24.35 5.80
C ILE A 29 -6.28 -23.23 6.69
N LEU A 30 -5.85 -23.19 7.96
CA LEU A 30 -6.24 -22.14 8.91
C LEU A 30 -5.80 -20.75 8.42
N LEU A 31 -4.60 -20.62 7.86
CA LEU A 31 -4.12 -19.37 7.30
C LEU A 31 -4.98 -18.90 6.12
N ARG A 32 -5.30 -19.80 5.19
CA ARG A 32 -6.22 -19.50 4.08
C ARG A 32 -7.62 -19.13 4.57
N LEU A 33 -8.13 -19.81 5.59
CA LEU A 33 -9.42 -19.46 6.18
C LEU A 33 -9.38 -18.07 6.80
N ARG A 34 -8.33 -17.76 7.57
CA ARG A 34 -8.16 -16.47 8.25
C ARG A 34 -8.07 -15.30 7.26
N GLU A 35 -7.39 -15.50 6.13
CA GLU A 35 -7.27 -14.51 5.04
C GLU A 35 -8.62 -14.19 4.39
N ASN A 36 -9.53 -15.18 4.32
CA ASN A 36 -10.82 -15.05 3.61
C ASN A 36 -12.01 -14.78 4.53
N THR A 37 -11.82 -14.78 5.85
CA THR A 37 -12.91 -14.66 6.83
C THR A 37 -12.64 -13.58 7.87
N SER A 38 -13.72 -13.08 8.49
CA SER A 38 -13.59 -12.15 9.62
C SER A 38 -13.00 -12.87 10.84
N THR A 39 -12.37 -12.11 11.74
CA THR A 39 -11.88 -12.67 13.00
C THR A 39 -12.98 -13.44 13.74
N HIS A 40 -14.21 -12.90 13.77
CA HIS A 40 -15.34 -13.55 14.42
C HIS A 40 -15.69 -14.91 13.80
N ALA A 41 -15.64 -15.03 12.46
CA ALA A 41 -15.86 -16.29 11.77
C ALA A 41 -14.70 -17.28 11.94
N PHE A 42 -13.50 -16.80 12.30
CA PHE A 42 -12.33 -17.63 12.58
C PHE A 42 -12.28 -18.13 14.03
N LEU A 43 -12.85 -17.41 15.00
CA LEU A 43 -12.83 -17.78 16.43
C LEU A 43 -13.31 -19.21 16.73
N PRO A 44 -14.33 -19.77 16.06
CA PRO A 44 -14.74 -21.16 16.28
C PRO A 44 -13.60 -22.18 16.08
N CYS A 45 -12.61 -21.89 15.22
CA CYS A 45 -11.44 -22.75 15.03
C CYS A 45 -10.62 -22.92 16.32
N LEU A 46 -10.63 -21.93 17.22
CA LEU A 46 -9.94 -22.02 18.51
C LEU A 46 -10.61 -23.02 19.47
N LEU A 47 -11.89 -23.33 19.25
CA LEU A 47 -12.70 -24.14 20.15
C LEU A 47 -12.77 -25.63 19.77
N VAL A 48 -12.15 -26.01 18.64
CA VAL A 48 -12.21 -27.40 18.13
C VAL A 48 -11.46 -28.37 19.05
N CYS A 49 -10.17 -28.15 19.27
CA CYS A 49 -9.33 -28.93 20.18
C CYS A 49 -8.03 -28.19 20.50
N LYS A 50 -7.22 -28.72 21.44
CA LYS A 50 -5.94 -28.11 21.86
C LYS A 50 -4.97 -27.87 20.69
N LYS A 51 -4.93 -28.79 19.72
CA LYS A 51 -4.07 -28.70 18.54
C LYS A 51 -4.51 -27.58 17.60
N TRP A 52 -5.82 -27.47 17.35
CA TRP A 52 -6.37 -26.39 16.55
C TRP A 52 -6.15 -25.05 17.24
N TYR A 53 -6.35 -24.98 18.56
CA TYR A 53 -6.09 -23.78 19.34
C TYR A 53 -4.63 -23.30 19.17
N SER A 54 -3.64 -24.16 19.35
CA SER A 54 -2.22 -23.75 19.25
C SER A 54 -1.88 -23.24 17.84
N LEU A 55 -2.31 -23.94 16.78
CA LEU A 55 -2.03 -23.56 15.40
C LEU A 55 -2.81 -22.31 14.98
N ALA A 56 -4.08 -22.21 15.35
CA ALA A 56 -4.93 -21.06 15.02
C ALA A 56 -4.48 -19.79 15.74
N MET A 57 -3.94 -19.90 16.97
CA MET A 57 -3.32 -18.76 17.65
C MET A 57 -2.09 -18.24 16.91
N VAL A 58 -1.23 -19.12 16.41
CA VAL A 58 -0.07 -18.73 15.58
C VAL A 58 -0.55 -18.04 14.30
N VAL A 59 -1.60 -18.56 13.66
CA VAL A 59 -2.20 -17.95 12.46
C VAL A 59 -2.77 -16.56 12.75
N LEU A 60 -3.47 -16.36 13.88
CA LEU A 60 -4.00 -15.05 14.28
C LEU A 60 -2.91 -14.01 14.51
N GLN A 61 -1.74 -14.43 14.98
CA GLN A 61 -0.58 -13.55 15.18
C GLN A 61 0.17 -13.29 13.87
N ALA A 62 0.15 -14.23 12.93
CA ALA A 62 0.83 -14.09 11.64
C ALA A 62 0.00 -13.30 10.59
N ALA A 63 -1.33 -13.36 10.66
CA ALA A 63 -2.23 -12.70 9.70
C ALA A 63 -3.13 -11.68 10.40
N VAL A 64 -2.75 -10.40 10.26
CA VAL A 64 -3.36 -9.27 10.98
C VAL A 64 -4.19 -8.43 10.01
N VAL A 65 -5.42 -8.14 10.41
CA VAL A 65 -6.33 -7.26 9.68
C VAL A 65 -6.69 -6.09 10.57
N LEU A 66 -6.38 -4.86 10.14
CA LEU A 66 -6.61 -3.63 10.90
C LEU A 66 -7.58 -2.71 10.16
N ARG A 67 -8.63 -2.29 10.88
CA ARG A 67 -9.54 -1.17 10.54
C ARG A 67 -9.17 0.10 11.30
N ASN A 68 -9.73 1.26 10.97
CA ASN A 68 -9.40 2.57 11.58
C ASN A 68 -9.26 2.52 13.11
N GLN A 69 -10.26 2.00 13.81
CA GLN A 69 -10.27 1.93 15.28
C GLN A 69 -9.20 0.96 15.81
N SER A 70 -9.12 -0.24 15.23
CA SER A 70 -8.11 -1.25 15.63
C SER A 70 -6.68 -0.85 15.26
N LEU A 71 -6.49 -0.08 14.19
CA LEU A 71 -5.20 0.51 13.82
C LEU A 71 -4.79 1.54 14.87
N SER A 72 -5.70 2.45 15.23
CA SER A 72 -5.44 3.41 16.32
C SER A 72 -5.09 2.69 17.64
N GLY A 73 -5.84 1.64 17.98
CA GLY A 73 -5.55 0.81 19.16
C GLY A 73 -4.21 0.09 19.07
N PHE A 74 -3.88 -0.48 17.91
CA PHE A 74 -2.60 -1.14 17.63
C PHE A 74 -1.42 -0.17 17.83
N LEU A 75 -1.51 1.05 17.29
CA LEU A 75 -0.47 2.07 17.40
C LEU A 75 -0.34 2.65 18.82
N LYS A 76 -1.47 2.84 19.53
CA LYS A 76 -1.49 3.36 20.91
C LYS A 76 -1.08 2.34 21.96
N SER A 77 -1.17 1.06 21.63
CA SER A 77 -0.81 -0.03 22.52
C SER A 77 0.69 0.06 22.83
N THR A 78 1.02 0.63 23.99
CA THR A 78 2.36 0.54 24.63
C THR A 78 2.75 -0.90 25.01
N ARG A 79 1.85 -1.86 24.77
CA ARG A 79 2.06 -3.31 24.85
C ARG A 79 2.38 -3.95 23.49
N LEU A 80 2.67 -3.16 22.46
CA LEU A 80 3.57 -3.60 21.40
C LEU A 80 4.87 -3.91 22.13
N PRO A 81 5.24 -5.18 22.27
CA PRO A 81 6.24 -5.50 23.25
C PRO A 81 7.52 -4.84 22.75
N LEU A 82 8.14 -4.04 23.63
CA LEU A 82 9.59 -3.93 23.78
C LEU A 82 10.24 -5.31 24.07
N SER A 83 9.65 -6.39 23.55
CA SER A 83 10.32 -7.66 23.35
C SER A 83 11.24 -7.40 22.19
N SER A 84 12.51 -7.72 22.40
CA SER A 84 13.57 -7.85 21.42
C SER A 84 13.27 -8.84 20.27
N LYS A 85 12.01 -9.20 20.03
CA LYS A 85 11.55 -10.09 18.96
C LYS A 85 10.64 -9.31 18.02
N SER A 86 11.10 -9.17 16.78
CA SER A 86 10.31 -8.71 15.64
C SER A 86 8.95 -9.42 15.60
N TYR A 87 7.90 -8.69 15.18
CA TYR A 87 6.59 -9.28 14.92
C TYR A 87 6.73 -10.43 13.92
N ALA A 88 6.20 -11.60 14.27
CA ALA A 88 6.06 -12.72 13.35
C ALA A 88 4.89 -12.53 12.36
N ILE A 89 4.47 -11.27 12.11
CA ILE A 89 3.42 -10.92 11.15
C ILE A 89 3.95 -11.20 9.75
N GLN A 90 3.24 -12.06 9.03
CA GLN A 90 3.54 -12.43 7.65
C GLN A 90 2.55 -11.79 6.67
N SER A 91 1.34 -11.47 7.12
CA SER A 91 0.30 -10.84 6.33
C SER A 91 -0.33 -9.69 7.12
N LEU A 92 -0.32 -8.49 6.53
CA LEU A 92 -0.95 -7.30 7.08
C LEU A 92 -1.94 -6.74 6.06
N SER A 93 -3.21 -6.66 6.45
CA SER A 93 -4.28 -6.06 5.65
C SER A 93 -4.88 -4.86 6.38
N LEU A 94 -4.87 -3.70 5.74
CA LEU A 94 -5.45 -2.46 6.23
C LEU A 94 -6.76 -2.22 5.48
N LEU A 95 -7.86 -2.11 6.22
CA LEU A 95 -9.20 -1.80 5.70
C LEU A 95 -9.65 -0.48 6.30
N LEU A 96 -9.33 0.62 5.62
CA LEU A 96 -9.38 1.96 6.19
C LEU A 96 -10.46 2.79 5.50
N ASP A 97 -11.13 3.63 6.29
CA ASP A 97 -12.09 4.60 5.80
C ASP A 97 -11.51 6.02 5.83
N VAL A 98 -11.74 6.80 4.78
CA VAL A 98 -11.48 8.25 4.78
C VAL A 98 -12.75 8.98 5.18
N ALA A 99 -12.67 9.77 6.25
CA ALA A 99 -13.73 10.68 6.66
C ALA A 99 -13.72 11.93 5.77
N ALA A 100 -14.91 12.42 5.40
CA ALA A 100 -15.04 13.76 4.82
C ALA A 100 -14.57 14.79 5.86
N GLY A 101 -13.67 15.69 5.48
CA GLY A 101 -13.24 16.78 6.35
C GLY A 101 -14.42 17.71 6.64
N ASP A 102 -14.54 18.19 7.88
CA ASP A 102 -15.46 19.30 8.19
C ASP A 102 -14.82 20.60 7.69
N PRO A 103 -15.38 21.27 6.66
CA PRO A 103 -14.82 22.50 6.09
C PRO A 103 -14.82 23.68 7.08
N ARG A 104 -15.47 23.55 8.25
CA ARG A 104 -15.49 24.59 9.30
C ARG A 104 -14.36 24.47 10.33
N SER A 105 -13.56 23.41 10.28
CA SER A 105 -12.45 23.24 11.21
C SER A 105 -11.25 24.07 10.74
N THR A 106 -11.07 25.27 11.32
CA THR A 106 -9.92 26.17 11.08
C THR A 106 -8.60 25.66 11.66
N THR A 107 -8.62 24.53 12.38
CA THR A 107 -7.38 23.79 12.63
C THR A 107 -7.02 23.10 11.32
N ALA A 108 -5.92 23.51 10.70
CA ALA A 108 -5.31 22.82 9.57
C ALA A 108 -4.93 21.39 10.02
N THR A 109 -5.91 20.50 10.08
CA THR A 109 -5.76 19.20 10.71
C THR A 109 -5.16 18.24 9.71
N THR A 110 -3.90 17.89 9.96
CA THR A 110 -3.28 16.67 9.48
C THR A 110 -4.34 15.57 9.39
N TRP A 111 -4.52 15.03 8.18
CA TRP A 111 -5.50 13.98 7.95
C TRP A 111 -5.30 12.87 8.99
N PRO A 112 -6.33 12.43 9.74
CA PRO A 112 -6.17 11.40 10.75
C PRO A 112 -5.47 10.16 10.20
N LEU A 113 -5.72 9.85 8.93
CA LEU A 113 -5.10 8.74 8.21
C LEU A 113 -3.60 8.96 7.95
N ASP A 114 -3.15 10.19 7.67
CA ASP A 114 -1.74 10.50 7.42
C ASP A 114 -0.86 10.11 8.61
N CYS A 115 -1.23 10.57 9.82
CA CYS A 115 -0.52 10.21 11.04
C CYS A 115 -0.51 8.70 11.28
N LEU A 116 -1.66 8.04 11.12
CA LEU A 116 -1.76 6.59 11.35
C LEU A 116 -0.86 5.80 10.39
N LEU A 117 -0.83 6.16 9.11
CA LEU A 117 0.02 5.49 8.12
C LEU A 117 1.51 5.76 8.35
N LYS A 118 1.89 7.00 8.70
CA LYS A 118 3.28 7.36 9.04
C LYS A 118 3.78 6.71 10.33
N ASP A 119 2.91 6.51 11.31
CA ASP A 119 3.29 5.80 12.53
C ASP A 119 3.38 4.30 12.29
N LEU A 120 2.46 3.74 11.49
CA LEU A 120 2.55 2.35 11.07
C LEU A 120 3.82 2.08 10.27
N SER A 121 4.24 3.00 9.38
CA SER A 121 5.47 2.82 8.59
C SER A 121 6.72 2.68 9.47
N LYS A 122 6.76 3.38 10.62
CA LYS A 122 7.85 3.23 11.60
C LYS A 122 7.88 1.82 12.21
N ILE A 123 6.71 1.28 12.56
CA ILE A 123 6.59 -0.07 13.13
C ILE A 123 6.95 -1.13 12.09
N ILE A 124 6.47 -0.98 10.84
CA ILE A 124 6.81 -1.93 9.76
C ILE A 124 8.33 -1.97 9.58
N ALA A 125 8.96 -0.80 9.46
CA ALA A 125 10.41 -0.69 9.25
C ALA A 125 11.23 -1.31 10.40
N GLY A 126 10.81 -1.12 11.65
CA GLY A 126 11.52 -1.65 12.82
C GLY A 126 11.26 -3.14 13.04
N ASP A 127 10.00 -3.56 12.97
CA ASP A 127 9.57 -4.76 13.67
C ASP A 127 8.91 -5.82 12.78
N MET A 128 8.55 -5.53 11.52
CA MET A 128 7.78 -6.47 10.68
C MET A 128 8.62 -7.16 9.59
N GLN A 129 9.83 -7.62 9.91
CA GLN A 129 10.75 -8.22 8.93
C GLN A 129 10.25 -9.52 8.28
N ALA A 130 9.30 -10.20 8.91
CA ALA A 130 8.68 -11.41 8.38
C ALA A 130 7.52 -11.13 7.40
N LEU A 131 7.16 -9.86 7.15
CA LEU A 131 6.01 -9.48 6.34
C LEU A 131 6.22 -9.88 4.88
N ARG A 132 5.28 -10.66 4.34
CA ARG A 132 5.28 -11.17 2.96
C ARG A 132 4.16 -10.60 2.12
N ILE A 133 3.00 -10.40 2.74
CA ILE A 133 1.78 -9.92 2.11
C ILE A 133 1.38 -8.61 2.75
N PHE A 134 1.24 -7.57 1.94
CA PHE A 134 0.71 -6.29 2.37
C PHE A 134 -0.48 -5.89 1.50
N SER A 135 -1.61 -5.57 2.14
CA SER A 135 -2.80 -5.06 1.47
C SER A 135 -3.27 -3.79 2.16
N LEU A 136 -3.51 -2.75 1.38
CA LEU A 136 -4.17 -1.52 1.81
C LEU A 136 -5.42 -1.33 0.94
N ARG A 137 -6.59 -1.30 1.58
CA ARG A 137 -7.84 -0.85 0.99
C ARG A 137 -8.32 0.40 1.71
N VAL A 138 -8.64 1.41 0.92
CA VAL A 138 -9.25 2.65 1.38
C VAL A 138 -10.62 2.78 0.75
N ASP A 139 -11.63 2.82 1.62
CA ASP A 139 -13.02 3.08 1.28
C ASP A 139 -13.43 4.47 1.81
N HIS A 140 -14.56 4.98 1.34
CA HIS A 140 -15.17 6.18 1.91
C HIS A 140 -16.35 5.76 2.78
N GLN A 141 -16.34 6.19 4.03
CA GLN A 141 -17.54 6.10 4.85
C GLN A 141 -18.44 7.27 4.44
N PRO A 142 -19.59 7.04 3.78
CA PRO A 142 -20.50 8.12 3.46
C PRO A 142 -20.90 8.76 4.78
N VAL A 143 -20.73 10.08 4.87
CA VAL A 143 -21.32 10.85 5.98
C VAL A 143 -22.81 10.53 5.92
N GLY A 144 -23.30 9.80 6.94
CA GLY A 144 -24.69 9.36 6.99
C GLY A 144 -25.55 10.58 6.68
N ALA A 145 -26.40 10.45 5.67
CA ALA A 145 -27.23 11.53 5.14
C ALA A 145 -27.82 12.30 6.32
N LEU A 146 -27.19 13.42 6.67
CA LEU A 146 -27.79 14.37 7.57
C LEU A 146 -29.02 14.80 6.79
N ASP A 147 -30.17 14.55 7.40
CA ASP A 147 -31.50 14.96 6.97
C ASP A 147 -31.49 16.50 6.94
N LEU A 148 -30.82 17.05 5.94
CA LEU A 148 -30.63 18.48 5.77
C LEU A 148 -31.81 18.95 4.95
N GLY A 149 -32.80 19.46 5.69
CA GLY A 149 -33.93 20.18 5.15
C GLY A 149 -33.49 21.14 4.04
N SER A 150 -34.18 20.98 2.91
CA SER A 150 -34.30 21.74 1.66
C SER A 150 -33.71 23.15 1.49
N ASP A 151 -32.54 23.49 2.03
CA ASP A 151 -31.91 24.80 1.75
C ASP A 151 -30.38 24.79 1.91
N VAL A 152 -29.73 23.73 1.45
CA VAL A 152 -28.25 23.65 1.46
C VAL A 152 -27.70 24.07 0.10
N ASP A 153 -27.11 25.26 0.12
CA ASP A 153 -26.18 25.81 -0.87
C ASP A 153 -25.31 24.71 -1.50
N ILE A 154 -25.52 24.43 -2.79
CA ILE A 154 -24.92 23.31 -3.53
C ILE A 154 -23.38 23.42 -3.57
N ASP A 155 -22.84 24.62 -3.34
CA ASP A 155 -21.41 24.89 -3.24
C ASP A 155 -20.78 24.50 -1.87
N ARG A 156 -21.58 24.01 -0.90
CA ARG A 156 -21.08 23.51 0.40
C ARG A 156 -20.63 22.04 0.38
N ILE A 157 -20.67 21.38 -0.78
CA ILE A 157 -20.10 20.03 -1.03
C ILE A 157 -18.65 20.19 -1.53
N THR A 158 -17.74 20.76 -0.74
CA THR A 158 -16.48 21.30 -1.31
C THR A 158 -15.16 20.76 -0.75
N ALA A 159 -15.16 19.68 0.02
CA ALA A 159 -13.93 18.93 0.29
C ALA A 159 -14.13 17.46 -0.08
N GLU A 160 -13.58 17.03 -1.22
CA GLU A 160 -13.47 15.60 -1.50
C GLU A 160 -12.70 14.93 -0.34
N PRO A 161 -13.21 13.81 0.21
CA PRO A 161 -12.45 13.04 1.18
C PRO A 161 -11.11 12.64 0.54
N GLY A 162 -10.02 12.77 1.28
CA GLY A 162 -8.71 12.38 0.77
C GLY A 162 -7.68 12.06 1.84
N PHE A 163 -6.42 11.92 1.45
CA PHE A 163 -5.26 11.90 2.35
C PHE A 163 -3.98 12.13 1.54
N PRO A 164 -2.91 12.69 2.13
CA PRO A 164 -1.69 13.00 1.39
C PRO A 164 -0.97 11.74 0.92
N ALA A 165 -0.53 11.76 -0.34
CA ALA A 165 0.22 10.67 -0.96
C ALA A 165 1.56 10.40 -0.23
N SER A 166 2.17 11.41 0.42
CA SER A 166 3.37 11.19 1.26
C SER A 166 3.18 10.15 2.36
N ALA A 167 1.99 10.01 2.94
CA ALA A 167 1.71 8.98 3.94
C ALA A 167 1.88 7.57 3.33
N LEU A 168 1.36 7.40 2.12
CA LEU A 168 1.44 6.17 1.37
C LEU A 168 2.86 5.91 0.83
N VAL A 169 3.58 6.96 0.41
CA VAL A 169 5.01 6.88 0.05
C VAL A 169 5.82 6.35 1.23
N ALA A 170 5.64 6.92 2.43
CA ALA A 170 6.34 6.49 3.64
C ALA A 170 6.01 5.03 4.00
N LEU A 171 4.74 4.64 3.87
CA LEU A 171 4.29 3.27 4.11
C LEU A 171 4.93 2.27 3.15
N ILE A 172 4.87 2.52 1.84
CA ILE A 172 5.47 1.64 0.82
C ILE A 172 6.99 1.55 1.02
N ALA A 173 7.66 2.67 1.29
CA ALA A 173 9.10 2.69 1.52
C ALA A 173 9.53 1.90 2.76
N SER A 174 8.62 1.68 3.71
CA SER A 174 8.89 0.88 4.92
C SER A 174 8.72 -0.62 4.75
N LEU A 175 8.08 -1.08 3.66
CA LEU A 175 7.83 -2.50 3.43
C LEU A 175 9.16 -3.26 3.30
N PRO A 176 9.33 -4.41 3.98
CA PRO A 176 10.57 -5.16 3.93
C PRO A 176 10.72 -5.87 2.58
N VAL A 177 11.95 -6.25 2.24
CA VAL A 177 12.28 -6.99 1.00
C VAL A 177 11.64 -8.39 0.93
N THR A 178 11.17 -8.89 2.06
CA THR A 178 10.40 -10.14 2.17
C THR A 178 8.96 -9.99 1.66
N CYS A 179 8.46 -8.74 1.55
CA CYS A 179 7.15 -8.43 1.02
C CYS A 179 7.11 -8.63 -0.49
N ASN A 180 6.49 -9.72 -0.93
CA ASN A 180 6.43 -10.12 -2.32
C ASN A 180 5.01 -10.14 -2.89
N ASP A 181 3.98 -9.90 -2.08
CA ASP A 181 2.60 -9.74 -2.52
C ASP A 181 2.06 -8.40 -2.05
N LEU A 182 1.68 -7.54 -2.99
CA LEU A 182 1.31 -6.14 -2.71
C LEU A 182 -0.04 -5.79 -3.35
N GLU A 183 -0.98 -5.36 -2.52
CA GLU A 183 -2.25 -4.75 -2.94
C GLU A 183 -2.36 -3.34 -2.37
N ILE A 184 -2.60 -2.36 -3.24
CA ILE A 184 -2.89 -0.97 -2.86
C ILE A 184 -4.14 -0.56 -3.64
N ASP A 185 -5.24 -0.37 -2.94
CA ASP A 185 -6.50 0.12 -3.48
C ASP A 185 -6.93 1.34 -2.66
N THR A 186 -6.59 2.52 -3.14
CA THR A 186 -6.94 3.78 -2.46
C THR A 186 -8.29 4.34 -2.91
N SER A 187 -8.95 3.69 -3.88
CA SER A 187 -10.13 4.19 -4.59
C SER A 187 -9.97 5.61 -5.16
N GLY A 188 -8.73 6.12 -5.30
CA GLY A 188 -8.45 7.47 -5.78
C GLY A 188 -8.55 8.57 -4.72
N PHE A 189 -8.59 8.24 -3.42
CA PHE A 189 -8.66 9.24 -2.34
C PHE A 189 -7.32 9.90 -2.01
N GLU A 190 -6.19 9.41 -2.52
CA GLU A 190 -4.89 10.02 -2.27
C GLU A 190 -4.72 11.33 -3.06
N THR A 191 -4.22 12.36 -2.38
CA THR A 191 -3.96 13.69 -2.92
C THR A 191 -2.45 13.92 -3.00
N TYR A 192 -1.96 14.38 -4.14
CA TYR A 192 -0.52 14.57 -4.38
C TYR A 192 -0.14 16.04 -4.22
N ALA A 193 0.89 16.31 -3.42
CA ALA A 193 1.57 17.61 -3.47
C ALA A 193 2.63 17.63 -4.58
N ASP A 194 3.10 18.82 -4.95
CA ASP A 194 4.14 18.98 -5.97
C ASP A 194 5.39 18.16 -5.63
N GLY A 195 5.82 17.31 -6.56
CA GLY A 195 6.99 16.44 -6.43
C GLY A 195 6.77 15.14 -5.66
N GLU A 196 5.58 14.88 -5.09
CA GLU A 196 5.27 13.61 -4.46
C GLU A 196 4.93 12.53 -5.49
N HIS A 197 5.65 11.40 -5.48
CA HIS A 197 5.45 10.32 -6.43
C HIS A 197 5.52 8.94 -5.76
N LEU A 198 4.45 8.16 -5.92
CA LEU A 198 4.40 6.75 -5.48
C LEU A 198 5.16 5.82 -6.44
N CYS A 199 5.18 6.18 -7.71
CA CYS A 199 5.70 5.36 -8.81
C CYS A 199 7.16 4.90 -8.58
N PRO A 200 8.11 5.76 -8.18
CA PRO A 200 9.49 5.33 -7.93
C PRO A 200 9.63 4.31 -6.79
N GLN A 201 8.79 4.40 -5.76
CA GLN A 201 8.83 3.46 -4.64
C GLN A 201 8.29 2.08 -5.07
N ILE A 202 7.16 2.08 -5.76
CA ILE A 202 6.55 0.85 -6.27
C ILE A 202 7.46 0.19 -7.33
N ALA A 203 8.01 0.98 -8.26
CA ALA A 203 8.90 0.47 -9.30
C ALA A 203 10.12 -0.26 -8.74
N ARG A 204 10.66 0.19 -7.60
CA ARG A 204 11.76 -0.50 -6.90
C ARG A 204 11.37 -1.88 -6.37
N MET A 205 10.11 -2.06 -6.00
CA MET A 205 9.60 -3.34 -5.46
C MET A 205 9.23 -4.34 -6.56
N LEU A 206 8.79 -3.86 -7.74
CA LEU A 206 8.29 -4.69 -8.84
C LEU A 206 9.11 -5.95 -9.15
N PRO A 207 10.47 -5.92 -9.21
CA PRO A 207 11.26 -7.12 -9.51
C PRO A 207 11.12 -8.25 -8.47
N GLY A 208 10.81 -7.90 -7.23
CA GLY A 208 10.61 -8.84 -6.12
C GLY A 208 9.19 -9.38 -5.98
N LEU A 209 8.21 -8.73 -6.61
CA LEU A 209 6.79 -9.07 -6.44
C LEU A 209 6.39 -10.32 -7.22
N THR A 210 5.48 -11.09 -6.63
CA THR A 210 4.81 -12.26 -7.21
C THR A 210 3.38 -11.91 -7.61
N HIS A 211 2.65 -11.21 -6.75
CA HIS A 211 1.34 -10.65 -7.06
C HIS A 211 1.31 -9.15 -6.77
N PHE A 212 0.86 -8.37 -7.75
CA PHE A 212 0.73 -6.91 -7.62
C PHE A 212 -0.64 -6.43 -8.10
N ARG A 213 -1.37 -5.74 -7.22
CA ARG A 213 -2.62 -5.05 -7.53
C ARG A 213 -2.51 -3.58 -7.11
N LEU A 214 -2.82 -2.69 -8.04
CA LEU A 214 -2.81 -1.26 -7.82
C LEU A 214 -4.11 -0.64 -8.32
N ARG A 215 -4.75 0.14 -7.45
CA ARG A 215 -5.85 1.06 -7.79
C ARG A 215 -5.61 2.39 -7.11
N ILE A 216 -5.23 3.39 -7.90
CA ILE A 216 -4.89 4.74 -7.45
C ILE A 216 -5.42 5.79 -8.45
N ARG A 217 -5.47 7.05 -8.04
CA ARG A 217 -5.93 8.21 -8.83
C ARG A 217 -5.06 8.46 -10.06
N GLN A 218 -3.74 8.37 -9.91
CA GLN A 218 -2.80 8.68 -11.02
C GLN A 218 -1.47 7.93 -10.97
N LEU A 219 -0.94 7.58 -12.15
CA LEU A 219 0.42 7.04 -12.34
C LEU A 219 1.30 7.98 -13.17
N CYS A 220 2.61 7.91 -12.92
CA CYS A 220 3.63 8.48 -13.79
C CYS A 220 3.58 7.81 -15.18
N PRO A 221 3.74 8.57 -16.28
CA PRO A 221 3.83 8.00 -17.63
C PRO A 221 4.92 6.94 -17.80
N CYS A 222 6.02 7.07 -17.07
CA CYS A 222 7.17 6.14 -17.08
C CYS A 222 7.17 5.20 -15.86
N PHE A 223 6.01 4.83 -15.33
CA PHE A 223 5.93 3.97 -14.14
C PHE A 223 6.52 2.57 -14.41
N ILE A 224 6.24 2.01 -15.58
CA ILE A 224 6.85 0.78 -16.06
C ILE A 224 7.51 1.10 -17.40
N ASP A 225 8.82 1.32 -17.36
CA ASP A 225 9.62 1.43 -18.58
C ASP A 225 9.76 0.04 -19.21
N LEU A 226 8.76 -0.34 -20.00
CA LEU A 226 8.91 -1.45 -20.93
C LEU A 226 9.84 -0.96 -22.05
N PRO A 227 10.99 -1.60 -22.28
CA PRO A 227 11.84 -1.21 -23.39
C PRO A 227 11.01 -1.29 -24.68
N ALA A 228 10.82 -0.15 -25.36
CA ALA A 228 10.01 -0.03 -26.56
C ALA A 228 10.63 -0.70 -27.81
N GLN A 229 11.48 -1.72 -27.64
CA GLN A 229 12.21 -2.36 -28.73
C GLN A 229 12.16 -3.88 -28.64
N SER A 230 11.06 -4.46 -29.10
CA SER A 230 11.05 -5.80 -29.70
C SER A 230 11.05 -5.71 -31.22
N SER A 231 11.86 -4.83 -31.79
CA SER A 231 12.09 -4.74 -33.23
C SER A 231 13.45 -4.10 -33.53
N CYS A 232 14.53 -4.69 -32.99
CA CYS A 232 15.87 -4.45 -33.51
C CYS A 232 16.12 -5.47 -34.64
N PRO A 233 16.24 -5.06 -35.91
CA PRO A 233 16.42 -5.98 -37.03
C PRO A 233 17.80 -6.66 -37.06
N GLU A 234 18.78 -6.12 -36.34
CA GLU A 234 20.18 -6.58 -36.36
C GLU A 234 20.66 -7.19 -35.03
N CYS A 235 19.80 -7.23 -34.00
CA CYS A 235 20.17 -7.75 -32.70
C CYS A 235 20.02 -9.27 -32.70
N GLN A 236 21.15 -9.99 -32.82
CA GLN A 236 21.25 -11.40 -32.49
C GLN A 236 20.81 -11.66 -31.03
N GLY A 237 19.54 -12.06 -30.86
CA GLY A 237 19.10 -13.16 -30.00
C GLY A 237 19.48 -13.20 -28.50
N GLY A 238 19.86 -12.09 -27.87
CA GLY A 238 19.99 -12.05 -26.41
C GLY A 238 18.64 -11.85 -25.74
N LEU A 239 18.09 -12.88 -25.09
CA LEU A 239 16.92 -12.74 -24.21
C LEU A 239 17.26 -11.74 -23.09
N GLN A 240 16.69 -10.53 -23.13
CA GLN A 240 16.82 -9.58 -22.03
C GLN A 240 16.21 -10.18 -20.77
N VAL A 241 16.86 -9.96 -19.63
CA VAL A 241 16.35 -10.40 -18.33
C VAL A 241 15.00 -9.71 -18.10
N PRO A 242 13.92 -10.45 -17.79
CA PRO A 242 12.61 -9.86 -17.58
C PRO A 242 12.65 -8.86 -16.41
N LEU A 243 12.03 -7.69 -16.59
CA LEU A 243 11.96 -6.61 -15.59
C LEU A 243 11.39 -7.10 -14.25
N CYS A 244 10.39 -7.99 -14.33
CA CYS A 244 9.69 -8.56 -13.17
C CYS A 244 9.74 -10.10 -13.24
N PRO A 245 10.88 -10.73 -12.89
CA PRO A 245 11.10 -12.17 -13.13
C PRO A 245 10.20 -13.09 -12.31
N LYS A 246 9.66 -12.60 -11.19
CA LYS A 246 8.83 -13.38 -10.25
C LYS A 246 7.33 -13.12 -10.40
N LEU A 247 6.94 -12.11 -11.19
CA LEU A 247 5.57 -11.61 -11.25
C LEU A 247 4.66 -12.61 -11.97
N ARG A 248 3.61 -13.05 -11.27
CA ARG A 248 2.60 -13.99 -11.75
C ARG A 248 1.26 -13.33 -12.02
N SER A 249 0.96 -12.21 -11.35
CA SER A 249 -0.27 -11.46 -11.55
C SER A 249 0.00 -9.97 -11.40
N LEU A 250 -0.52 -9.19 -12.36
CA LEU A 250 -0.46 -7.74 -12.39
C LEU A 250 -1.87 -7.20 -12.69
N VAL A 251 -2.39 -6.35 -11.79
CA VAL A 251 -3.65 -5.64 -11.99
C VAL A 251 -3.40 -4.16 -11.72
N ILE A 252 -3.67 -3.30 -12.70
CA ILE A 252 -3.57 -1.86 -12.55
C ILE A 252 -4.90 -1.25 -12.98
N ASN A 253 -5.54 -0.55 -12.04
CA ASN A 253 -6.74 0.23 -12.25
C ASN A 253 -6.40 1.70 -11.97
N MET A 254 -6.79 2.59 -12.86
CA MET A 254 -6.60 4.03 -12.68
C MET A 254 -7.88 4.78 -13.02
N GLU A 255 -8.07 5.93 -12.41
CA GLU A 255 -9.12 6.85 -12.82
C GLU A 255 -8.73 7.54 -14.14
N LEU A 256 -9.51 7.37 -15.21
CA LEU A 256 -9.21 7.98 -16.51
C LEU A 256 -9.52 9.48 -16.57
N SER A 257 -10.37 9.98 -15.67
CA SER A 257 -10.80 11.39 -15.58
C SER A 257 -9.61 12.34 -15.46
N SER A 258 -8.60 11.97 -14.66
CA SER A 258 -7.36 12.72 -14.47
C SER A 258 -6.45 12.75 -15.70
N VAL A 259 -6.56 11.75 -16.58
CA VAL A 259 -5.76 11.63 -17.82
C VAL A 259 -6.33 12.50 -18.95
N ILE A 260 -7.66 12.64 -19.01
CA ILE A 260 -8.38 13.32 -20.10
C ILE A 260 -8.39 14.84 -19.93
N GLN A 261 -8.41 15.36 -18.70
CA GLN A 261 -8.57 16.80 -18.45
C GLN A 261 -7.30 17.64 -18.62
N GLY A 262 -6.14 17.05 -18.90
CA GLY A 262 -4.89 17.79 -19.21
C GLY A 262 -4.41 18.77 -18.13
N GLY A 263 -5.04 18.78 -16.94
CA GLY A 263 -5.02 19.91 -16.01
C GLY A 263 -4.39 19.64 -14.63
N VAL A 264 -3.85 18.45 -14.38
CA VAL A 264 -3.00 18.23 -13.22
C VAL A 264 -1.61 17.95 -13.75
N THR A 265 -0.64 18.72 -13.28
CA THR A 265 0.79 18.50 -13.51
C THR A 265 1.03 17.02 -13.34
N ARG A 266 1.21 16.34 -14.48
CA ARG A 266 1.57 14.94 -14.52
C ARG A 266 2.74 14.77 -13.58
N CYS A 267 2.86 13.59 -12.99
CA CYS A 267 4.02 13.11 -12.26
C CYS A 267 5.27 13.26 -13.16
N SER A 268 5.76 14.50 -13.27
CA SER A 268 6.73 14.95 -14.25
C SER A 268 8.03 15.02 -13.49
N GLN A 269 8.85 13.99 -13.67
CA GLN A 269 10.25 14.11 -13.35
C GLN A 269 10.81 15.26 -14.18
N LEU A 270 10.92 16.45 -13.60
CA LEU A 270 11.89 17.40 -14.14
C LEU A 270 13.26 16.70 -13.98
N PRO A 271 14.06 16.56 -15.04
CA PRO A 271 15.40 16.02 -14.90
C PRO A 271 16.18 16.93 -13.95
N GLN A 272 16.52 16.44 -12.77
CA GLN A 272 17.56 17.07 -11.96
C GLN A 272 18.91 16.76 -12.62
N THR A 273 19.20 17.48 -13.69
CA THR A 273 20.53 17.55 -14.28
C THR A 273 20.83 19.00 -14.65
N ARG A 274 21.41 19.73 -13.70
CA ARG A 274 22.53 20.60 -14.00
C ARG A 274 23.65 20.32 -13.01
N PRO A 275 24.80 19.76 -13.44
CA PRO A 275 25.99 19.79 -12.62
C PRO A 275 26.38 21.26 -12.42
N ALA A 276 26.82 21.58 -11.20
CA ALA A 276 27.32 22.91 -10.84
C ALA A 276 28.33 23.39 -11.88
N GLU A 277 28.03 24.50 -12.55
CA GLU A 277 28.99 25.21 -13.38
C GLU A 277 30.22 25.52 -12.54
N LYS A 278 31.31 24.89 -12.93
CA LYS A 278 32.66 25.18 -12.47
C LYS A 278 32.92 26.66 -12.77
N ARG A 279 32.91 27.52 -11.75
CA ARG A 279 33.42 28.89 -11.85
C ARG A 279 34.90 28.80 -12.23
N ILE A 280 35.19 28.89 -13.52
CA ILE A 280 36.53 29.19 -14.03
C ILE A 280 36.71 30.67 -13.74
N GLY A 281 37.55 30.99 -12.75
CA GLY A 281 38.04 32.33 -12.54
C GLY A 281 38.90 32.72 -13.73
N HIS A 282 38.40 33.61 -14.58
CA HIS A 282 39.25 34.40 -15.45
C HIS A 282 39.63 35.65 -14.68
N ALA A 283 40.92 35.73 -14.35
CA ALA A 283 41.55 36.93 -13.84
C ALA A 283 41.40 38.05 -14.86
N GLU A 284 41.05 39.22 -14.32
CA GLU A 284 41.10 40.52 -14.95
C GLU A 284 42.51 40.74 -15.52
N ASP A 285 42.59 41.11 -16.80
CA ASP A 285 43.77 41.77 -17.35
C ASP A 285 43.31 43.05 -18.04
N ASP A 286 44.06 44.10 -17.75
CA ASP A 286 43.70 45.49 -17.84
C ASP A 286 43.54 46.06 -19.26
N LEU A 287 42.72 47.11 -19.30
CA LEU A 287 42.71 48.27 -20.19
C LEU A 287 43.71 48.28 -21.39
N GLN A 288 43.19 48.48 -22.60
CA GLN A 288 43.24 49.81 -23.23
C GLN A 288 42.38 49.96 -24.49
N LYS A 289 41.60 51.04 -24.48
CA LYS A 289 40.88 51.62 -25.61
C LYS A 289 41.87 52.22 -26.62
N SER A 290 41.70 51.93 -27.90
CA SER A 290 41.91 52.93 -28.96
C SER A 290 41.00 52.63 -30.16
N THR A 291 40.29 53.67 -30.54
CA THR A 291 39.29 53.81 -31.61
C THR A 291 39.93 53.72 -33.00
N PRO A 292 39.24 53.21 -34.04
CA PRO A 292 39.66 53.45 -35.42
C PRO A 292 39.03 54.75 -35.95
N GLN A 293 39.85 55.61 -36.53
CA GLN A 293 39.42 56.69 -37.41
C GLN A 293 40.08 56.52 -38.78
N SER A 294 39.25 56.71 -39.79
CA SER A 294 39.44 56.58 -41.24
C SER A 294 40.66 57.30 -41.81
N THR A 295 41.45 56.65 -42.67
CA THR A 295 41.50 56.85 -44.14
C THR A 295 42.39 55.79 -44.78
#